data_AF-A0A0X3PYD1-F1
#
_entry.id   AF-A0A0X3PYD1-F1
#
_cell.length_a   1.000
_cell.length_b   1.000
_cell.length_c   1.000
_cell.angle_alpha   90.00
_cell.angle_beta   90.00
_cell.angle_gamma   90.00
#
_symmetry.space_group_name_H-M   'P 1'
#
loop_
_entity.id
_entity.type
_entity.pdbx_description
1 polymer ?
#
loop_
_entity_poly.entity_id
_entity_poly.type
_entity_poly.pdbx_seq_one_letter_code
_entity_poly.pdbx_strand_id
1 'polypeptide(L)'
;EVDLMKKKGDIVARAHDLKMEAERLKLGSRAVLVVAEVLLSDPNTMISDISTYRSVFIQFTRTGEQAQKAQAYVLGAMSIIVDKNSSSNLMDKACHILKSLYDCDIVEEEVILSWFAKNGAKRFVSKPVAAKLAEVCSPMLKWLAEAEEESSEEEEESEKAPSVPAARAASVEISPNTTKSPEVIIESGSDSVEDDDDDIDIDAI
;
A
#
# COMPACT_ATOMS: atom_id res chain seq x y z
N GLU A 1 26.11 17.98 -12.46
CA GLU A 1 25.16 19.12 -12.52
C GLU A 1 23.85 18.82 -11.78
N VAL A 2 23.18 17.70 -12.07
CA VAL A 2 21.93 17.29 -11.39
C VAL A 2 22.08 17.20 -9.86
N ASP A 3 23.16 16.61 -9.34
CA ASP A 3 23.37 16.51 -7.88
C ASP A 3 23.53 17.89 -7.20
N LEU A 4 24.04 18.89 -7.93
CA LEU A 4 24.13 20.26 -7.43
C LEU A 4 22.73 20.90 -7.37
N MET A 5 21.89 20.64 -8.37
CA MET A 5 20.49 21.11 -8.38
C MET A 5 19.66 20.45 -7.28
N LYS A 6 19.87 19.14 -7.01
CA LYS A 6 19.25 18.45 -5.87
C LYS A 6 19.60 19.14 -4.55
N LYS A 7 20.89 19.41 -4.33
CA LYS A 7 21.38 20.06 -3.09
C LYS A 7 20.87 21.49 -2.89
N LYS A 8 20.57 22.22 -3.96
CA LYS A 8 20.05 23.58 -3.90
C LYS A 8 18.52 23.65 -3.77
N GLY A 9 17.80 22.54 -3.95
CA GLY A 9 16.34 22.53 -4.02
C GLY A 9 15.78 23.10 -5.33
N ASP A 10 16.63 23.39 -6.32
CA ASP A 10 16.26 24.03 -7.60
C ASP A 10 15.29 23.17 -8.42
N ILE A 11 15.27 21.85 -8.20
CA ILE A 11 14.44 20.90 -8.95
C ILE A 11 12.96 21.09 -8.64
N VAL A 12 12.61 21.30 -7.37
CA VAL A 12 11.22 21.46 -6.92
C VAL A 12 10.60 22.71 -7.55
N ALA A 13 11.36 23.81 -7.61
CA ALA A 13 10.92 25.05 -8.25
C ALA A 13 10.69 24.91 -9.77
N ARG A 14 11.27 23.89 -10.40
CA ARG A 14 11.20 23.64 -11.85
C ARG A 14 10.31 22.45 -12.22
N ALA A 15 9.46 21.99 -11.29
CA ALA A 15 8.55 20.86 -11.51
C ALA A 15 7.70 21.02 -12.79
N HIS A 16 7.10 22.19 -12.98
CA HIS A 16 6.29 22.51 -14.16
C HIS A 16 7.12 22.53 -15.44
N ASP A 17 8.29 23.19 -15.44
CA ASP A 17 9.18 23.23 -16.60
C ASP A 17 9.64 21.83 -17.02
N LEU A 18 9.94 20.96 -16.05
CA LEU A 18 10.34 19.58 -16.31
C LEU A 18 9.21 18.80 -17.01
N LYS A 19 7.97 18.99 -16.56
CA LYS A 19 6.79 18.39 -17.19
C LYS A 19 6.57 18.90 -18.61
N MET A 20 6.66 20.22 -18.82
CA MET A 20 6.55 20.83 -20.15
C MET A 20 7.64 20.33 -21.11
N GLU A 21 8.86 20.17 -20.63
CA GLU A 21 9.97 19.66 -21.44
C GLU A 21 9.76 18.19 -21.83
N ALA A 22 9.25 17.36 -20.91
CA ALA A 22 8.90 15.97 -21.20
C ALA A 22 7.81 15.85 -22.27
N GLU A 23 6.83 16.76 -22.28
CA GLU A 23 5.78 16.85 -23.29
C GLU A 23 6.33 17.35 -24.64
N ARG A 24 7.18 18.38 -24.62
CA ARG A 24 7.86 18.90 -25.82
C ARG A 24 8.67 17.80 -26.52
N LEU A 25 9.35 16.96 -25.74
CA LEU A 25 10.11 15.81 -26.22
C LEU A 25 9.26 14.58 -26.55
N LYS A 26 7.93 14.63 -26.30
CA LYS A 26 6.97 13.54 -26.57
C LYS A 26 7.34 12.22 -25.88
N LEU A 27 7.88 12.29 -24.67
CA LEU A 27 8.30 11.11 -23.91
C LEU A 27 7.13 10.29 -23.34
N GLY A 28 5.95 10.91 -23.23
CA GLY A 28 4.74 10.28 -22.69
C GLY A 28 4.89 9.91 -21.21
N SER A 29 4.07 8.95 -20.75
CA SER A 29 4.05 8.55 -19.33
C SER A 29 5.33 7.86 -18.84
N ARG A 30 6.20 7.40 -19.74
CA ARG A 30 7.51 6.82 -19.38
C ARG A 30 8.50 7.86 -18.85
N ALA A 31 8.28 9.15 -19.11
CA ALA A 31 9.17 10.21 -18.62
C ALA A 31 9.39 10.13 -17.11
N VAL A 32 8.31 9.85 -16.35
CA VAL A 32 8.36 9.78 -14.88
C VAL A 32 9.26 8.66 -14.36
N LEU A 33 9.50 7.61 -15.15
CA LEU A 33 10.41 6.53 -14.78
C LEU A 33 11.84 7.04 -14.64
N VAL A 34 12.30 7.84 -15.61
CA VAL A 34 13.62 8.48 -15.57
C VAL A 34 13.69 9.52 -14.45
N VAL A 35 12.64 10.30 -14.27
CA VAL A 35 12.56 11.28 -13.16
C VAL A 35 12.68 10.57 -11.81
N ALA A 36 11.97 9.47 -11.61
CA ALA A 36 12.04 8.69 -10.38
C ALA A 36 13.43 8.07 -10.15
N GLU A 37 14.00 7.39 -11.15
CA GLU A 37 15.35 6.81 -11.04
C GLU A 37 16.43 7.85 -10.75
N VAL A 38 16.29 9.08 -11.27
CA VAL A 38 17.23 10.17 -10.99
C VAL A 38 16.98 10.76 -9.62
N LEU A 39 15.75 11.12 -9.25
CA LEU A 39 15.48 11.87 -8.01
C LEU A 39 15.56 10.98 -6.76
N LEU A 40 15.25 9.70 -6.89
CA LEU A 40 15.21 8.73 -5.79
C LEU A 40 16.42 7.77 -5.79
N SER A 41 17.53 8.21 -6.41
CA SER A 41 18.70 7.35 -6.67
C SER A 41 19.47 6.93 -5.41
N ASP A 42 19.40 7.71 -4.33
CA ASP A 42 20.18 7.45 -3.11
C ASP A 42 19.38 6.53 -2.17
N PRO A 43 19.87 5.30 -1.90
CA PRO A 43 19.16 4.33 -1.06
C PRO A 43 18.99 4.79 0.39
N ASN A 44 19.79 5.74 0.87
CA ASN A 44 19.72 6.22 2.25
C ASN A 44 18.67 7.29 2.45
N THR A 45 18.38 8.08 1.40
CA THR A 45 17.45 9.22 1.47
C THR A 45 16.17 9.01 0.67
N MET A 46 16.01 7.88 -0.04
CA MET A 46 14.88 7.61 -0.92
C MET A 46 13.50 7.96 -0.32
N ILE A 47 13.24 7.58 0.94
CA ILE A 47 11.96 7.86 1.62
C ILE A 47 11.77 9.37 1.84
N SER A 48 12.79 10.08 2.34
CA SER A 48 12.70 11.54 2.49
C SER A 48 12.64 12.27 1.14
N ASP A 49 13.32 11.74 0.12
CA ASP A 49 13.32 12.29 -1.24
C ASP A 49 11.93 12.22 -1.87
N ILE A 50 11.16 11.16 -1.62
CA ILE A 50 9.77 11.05 -2.06
C ILE A 50 8.95 12.26 -1.60
N SER A 51 9.02 12.59 -0.31
CA SER A 51 8.32 13.77 0.23
C SER A 51 8.87 15.09 -0.33
N THR A 52 10.18 15.19 -0.47
CA THR A 52 10.89 16.39 -0.96
C THR A 52 10.49 16.71 -2.40
N TYR A 53 10.42 15.70 -3.26
CA TYR A 53 10.10 15.85 -4.67
C TYR A 53 8.63 15.56 -5.00
N ARG A 54 7.74 15.49 -4.00
CA ARG A 54 6.31 15.24 -4.18
C ARG A 54 5.71 16.10 -5.28
N SER A 55 5.92 17.42 -5.22
CA SER A 55 5.34 18.35 -6.21
C SER A 55 5.80 18.06 -7.64
N VAL A 56 7.01 17.54 -7.84
CA VAL A 56 7.52 17.11 -9.15
C VAL A 56 6.74 15.89 -9.63
N PHE A 57 6.58 14.86 -8.78
CA PHE A 57 5.85 13.64 -9.15
C PHE A 57 4.37 13.90 -9.45
N ILE A 58 3.72 14.78 -8.70
CA ILE A 58 2.30 15.14 -8.91
C ILE A 58 2.07 15.69 -10.33
N GLN A 59 3.01 16.47 -10.88
CA GLN A 59 2.93 16.98 -12.26
C GLN A 59 2.88 15.86 -13.32
N PHE A 60 3.31 14.63 -12.99
CA PHE A 60 3.27 13.50 -13.92
C PHE A 60 2.15 12.52 -13.59
N THR A 61 1.83 12.35 -12.31
CA THR A 61 1.02 11.24 -11.81
C THR A 61 -0.44 11.61 -11.59
N ARG A 62 -0.78 12.90 -11.52
CA ARG A 62 -2.15 13.38 -11.25
C ARG A 62 -2.75 14.21 -12.39
N THR A 63 -2.02 14.40 -13.48
CA THR A 63 -2.47 15.24 -14.60
C THR A 63 -2.40 14.52 -15.93
N GLY A 64 -3.43 14.72 -16.76
CA GLY A 64 -3.52 14.17 -18.11
C GLY A 64 -4.06 12.73 -18.16
N GLU A 65 -4.48 12.31 -19.35
CA GLU A 65 -5.18 11.03 -19.58
C GLU A 65 -4.35 9.78 -19.26
N GLN A 66 -3.03 9.93 -19.11
CA GLN A 66 -2.09 8.82 -18.86
C GLN A 66 -1.56 8.83 -17.41
N ALA A 67 -2.23 9.55 -16.50
CA ALA A 67 -1.86 9.71 -15.10
C ALA A 67 -1.65 8.36 -14.37
N GLN A 68 -2.66 7.48 -14.36
CA GLN A 68 -2.54 6.15 -13.75
C GLN A 68 -1.41 5.31 -14.36
N LYS A 69 -1.17 5.44 -15.68
CA LYS A 69 -0.05 4.75 -16.34
C LYS A 69 1.31 5.32 -15.90
N ALA A 70 1.41 6.62 -15.65
CA ALA A 70 2.61 7.23 -15.10
C ALA A 70 2.85 6.76 -13.65
N GLN A 71 1.81 6.66 -12.83
CA GLN A 71 1.90 6.08 -11.48
C GLN A 71 2.45 4.64 -11.50
N ALA A 72 1.96 3.80 -12.41
CA ALA A 72 2.50 2.45 -12.61
C ALA A 72 3.99 2.44 -13.04
N TYR A 73 4.47 3.48 -13.72
CA TYR A 73 5.88 3.66 -14.03
C TYR A 73 6.71 4.11 -12.82
N VAL A 74 6.12 4.88 -11.88
CA VAL A 74 6.78 5.18 -10.60
C VAL A 74 6.99 3.91 -9.78
N LEU A 75 5.97 3.03 -9.71
CA LEU A 75 6.12 1.70 -9.08
C LEU A 75 7.18 0.83 -9.78
N GLY A 76 7.27 0.92 -11.10
CA GLY A 76 8.34 0.28 -11.87
C GLY A 76 9.73 0.84 -11.56
N ALA A 77 9.88 2.15 -11.41
CA ALA A 77 11.13 2.76 -11.00
C ALA A 77 11.51 2.36 -9.57
N MET A 78 10.54 2.31 -8.65
CA MET A 78 10.74 1.82 -7.28
C MET A 78 11.36 0.41 -7.29
N SER A 79 10.80 -0.53 -8.07
CA SER A 79 11.33 -1.89 -8.11
C SER A 79 12.75 -1.95 -8.69
N ILE A 80 13.05 -1.16 -9.73
CA ILE A 80 14.40 -1.05 -10.30
C ILE A 80 15.40 -0.52 -9.26
N ILE A 81 15.04 0.54 -8.53
CA ILE A 81 15.93 1.16 -7.53
C ILE A 81 16.18 0.19 -6.38
N VAL A 82 15.13 -0.51 -5.91
CA VAL A 82 15.24 -1.55 -4.87
C VAL A 82 16.17 -2.68 -5.31
N ASP A 83 16.01 -3.19 -6.52
CA ASP A 83 16.85 -4.28 -7.08
C ASP A 83 18.32 -3.84 -7.20
N LYS A 84 18.57 -2.68 -7.80
CA LYS A 84 19.92 -2.10 -7.98
C LYS A 84 20.65 -1.87 -6.65
N ASN A 85 19.92 -1.65 -5.57
CA ASN A 85 20.47 -1.37 -4.25
C ASN A 85 20.25 -2.53 -3.26
N SER A 86 20.16 -3.77 -3.76
CA SER A 86 19.99 -4.97 -2.93
C SER A 86 21.03 -5.09 -1.80
N SER A 87 22.28 -4.65 -2.03
CA SER A 87 23.34 -4.64 -1.00
C SER A 87 23.12 -3.64 0.14
N SER A 88 22.21 -2.67 -0.03
CA SER A 88 21.89 -1.65 0.98
C SER A 88 20.61 -1.97 1.77
N ASN A 89 20.13 -3.22 1.70
CA ASN A 89 18.88 -3.68 2.34
C ASN A 89 17.65 -2.84 1.97
N LEU A 90 17.63 -2.28 0.75
CA LEU A 90 16.51 -1.45 0.31
C LEU A 90 15.24 -2.28 0.08
N MET A 91 15.41 -3.58 -0.17
CA MET A 91 14.30 -4.54 -0.25
C MET A 91 13.50 -4.58 1.06
N ASP A 92 14.16 -4.61 2.22
CA ASP A 92 13.49 -4.66 3.52
C ASP A 92 12.68 -3.37 3.81
N LYS A 93 13.06 -2.27 3.15
CA LYS A 93 12.36 -0.98 3.23
C LYS A 93 11.28 -0.82 2.15
N ALA A 94 11.10 -1.78 1.24
CA ALA A 94 10.21 -1.61 0.10
C ALA A 94 8.76 -1.30 0.49
N CYS A 95 8.24 -1.93 1.53
CA CYS A 95 6.90 -1.64 2.06
C CYS A 95 6.78 -0.19 2.55
N HIS A 96 7.79 0.32 3.27
CA HIS A 96 7.83 1.71 3.73
C HIS A 96 7.96 2.71 2.57
N ILE A 97 8.73 2.37 1.54
CA ILE A 97 8.86 3.19 0.33
C ILE A 97 7.51 3.25 -0.40
N LEU A 98 6.84 2.11 -0.57
CA LEU A 98 5.51 2.05 -1.19
C LEU A 98 4.50 2.88 -0.39
N LYS A 99 4.51 2.77 0.94
CA LYS A 99 3.66 3.59 1.81
C LYS A 99 3.94 5.08 1.65
N SER A 100 5.21 5.47 1.57
CA SER A 100 5.57 6.88 1.35
C SER A 100 5.06 7.42 0.01
N LEU A 101 5.02 6.59 -1.04
CA LEU A 101 4.45 6.98 -2.34
C LEU A 101 2.92 7.17 -2.26
N TYR A 102 2.24 6.30 -1.51
CA TYR A 102 0.81 6.41 -1.23
C TYR A 102 0.49 7.64 -0.38
N ASP A 103 1.12 7.78 0.79
CA ASP A 103 0.91 8.89 1.73
C ASP A 103 1.19 10.27 1.12
N CYS A 104 2.10 10.34 0.14
CA CYS A 104 2.41 11.56 -0.60
C CYS A 104 1.48 11.82 -1.79
N ASP A 105 0.41 11.04 -1.97
CA ASP A 105 -0.48 11.09 -3.13
C ASP A 105 0.27 10.98 -4.47
N ILE A 106 1.36 10.21 -4.54
CA ILE A 106 2.08 10.01 -5.81
C ILE A 106 1.50 8.83 -6.58
N VAL A 107 1.02 7.80 -5.87
CA VAL A 107 0.39 6.61 -6.46
C VAL A 107 -0.93 6.38 -5.73
N GLU A 108 -2.02 6.22 -6.49
CA GLU A 108 -3.35 5.88 -5.99
C GLU A 108 -3.45 4.42 -5.57
N GLU A 109 -4.31 4.14 -4.60
CA GLU A 109 -4.62 2.81 -4.09
C GLU A 109 -4.97 1.81 -5.20
N GLU A 110 -5.95 2.17 -6.04
CA GLU A 110 -6.38 1.35 -7.18
C GLU A 110 -5.21 0.98 -8.10
N VAL A 111 -4.26 1.89 -8.32
CA VAL A 111 -3.09 1.64 -9.15
C VAL A 111 -2.12 0.69 -8.45
N ILE A 112 -1.91 0.85 -7.13
CA ILE A 112 -1.08 -0.06 -6.33
C ILE A 112 -1.66 -1.48 -6.40
N LEU A 113 -2.92 -1.65 -6.01
CA LEU A 113 -3.59 -2.96 -5.98
C LEU A 113 -3.60 -3.61 -7.37
N SER A 114 -4.03 -2.87 -8.41
CA SER A 114 -4.08 -3.38 -9.78
C SER A 114 -2.69 -3.77 -10.32
N TRP A 115 -1.64 -3.01 -9.98
CA TRP A 115 -0.28 -3.27 -10.43
C TRP A 115 0.32 -4.52 -9.79
N PHE A 116 0.14 -4.70 -8.47
CA PHE A 116 0.61 -5.89 -7.77
C PHE A 116 -0.17 -7.15 -8.19
N ALA A 117 -1.50 -7.07 -8.33
CA ALA A 117 -2.35 -8.16 -8.81
C ALA A 117 -1.90 -8.67 -10.21
N LYS A 118 -1.46 -7.77 -11.10
CA LYS A 118 -0.96 -8.10 -12.43
C LYS A 118 0.53 -8.47 -12.48
N ASN A 119 1.18 -8.63 -11.32
CA ASN A 119 2.63 -8.80 -11.19
C ASN A 119 3.45 -7.77 -11.99
N GLY A 120 3.10 -6.49 -11.92
CA GLY A 120 3.70 -5.41 -12.71
C GLY A 120 5.23 -5.33 -12.62
N ALA A 121 5.81 -5.71 -11.48
CA ALA A 121 7.26 -5.74 -11.25
C ALA A 121 8.03 -6.60 -12.27
N LYS A 122 7.44 -7.69 -12.79
CA LYS A 122 8.10 -8.60 -13.75
C LYS A 122 8.50 -7.93 -15.09
N ARG A 123 7.97 -6.73 -15.36
CA ARG A 123 8.33 -5.92 -16.54
C ARG A 123 9.62 -5.12 -16.36
N PHE A 124 10.10 -5.02 -15.13
CA PHE A 124 11.17 -4.10 -14.73
C PHE A 124 12.34 -4.83 -14.06
N VAL A 125 12.05 -5.91 -13.32
CA VAL A 125 13.03 -6.70 -12.57
C VAL A 125 12.84 -8.20 -12.80
N SER A 126 13.81 -9.00 -12.35
CA SER A 126 13.76 -10.46 -12.46
C SER A 126 12.58 -11.07 -11.68
N LYS A 127 12.15 -12.28 -12.06
CA LYS A 127 11.02 -12.97 -11.39
C LYS A 127 11.23 -13.16 -9.88
N PRO A 128 12.41 -13.59 -9.39
CA PRO A 128 12.66 -13.72 -7.95
C PRO A 128 12.53 -12.40 -7.20
N VAL A 129 13.09 -11.33 -7.75
CA VAL A 129 13.03 -9.98 -7.15
C VAL A 129 11.59 -9.47 -7.11
N ALA A 130 10.83 -9.66 -8.19
CA ALA A 130 9.42 -9.30 -8.25
C ALA A 130 8.58 -10.06 -7.20
N ALA A 131 8.85 -11.35 -6.98
CA ALA A 131 8.18 -12.15 -5.98
C ALA A 131 8.51 -11.67 -4.56
N LYS A 132 9.79 -11.43 -4.27
CA LYS A 132 10.20 -10.92 -2.95
C LYS A 132 9.64 -9.54 -2.66
N LEU A 133 9.59 -8.65 -3.66
CA LEU A 133 8.97 -7.34 -3.52
C LEU A 133 7.49 -7.44 -3.14
N ALA A 134 6.74 -8.34 -3.79
CA ALA A 134 5.32 -8.56 -3.47
C ALA A 134 5.13 -9.14 -2.07
N GLU A 135 6.00 -10.07 -1.65
CA GLU A 135 6.00 -10.64 -0.30
C GLU A 135 6.22 -9.55 0.76
N VAL A 136 7.25 -8.72 0.59
CA VAL A 136 7.59 -7.64 1.55
C VAL A 136 6.47 -6.59 1.63
N CYS A 137 5.84 -6.25 0.51
CA CYS A 137 4.76 -5.26 0.48
C CYS A 137 3.38 -5.82 0.87
N SER A 138 3.24 -7.15 1.03
CA SER A 138 1.97 -7.82 1.33
C SER A 138 1.17 -7.20 2.50
N PRO A 139 1.80 -6.81 3.64
CA PRO A 139 1.07 -6.19 4.75
C PRO A 139 0.34 -4.90 4.35
N MET A 140 0.96 -4.05 3.53
CA MET A 140 0.33 -2.82 3.05
C MET A 140 -0.77 -3.12 2.02
N LEU A 141 -0.56 -4.09 1.13
CA LEU A 141 -1.58 -4.47 0.14
C LEU A 141 -2.85 -5.00 0.83
N LYS A 142 -2.67 -5.78 1.89
CA LYS A 142 -3.78 -6.24 2.73
C LYS A 142 -4.49 -5.08 3.42
N TRP A 143 -3.74 -4.18 4.04
CA TRP A 143 -4.31 -2.99 4.69
C TRP A 143 -5.12 -2.11 3.74
N LEU A 144 -4.64 -1.89 2.51
CA LEU A 144 -5.37 -1.14 1.49
C LEU A 144 -6.66 -1.85 1.06
N ALA A 145 -6.62 -3.17 0.86
CA ALA A 145 -7.79 -3.93 0.42
C ALA A 145 -8.90 -4.01 1.49
N GLU A 146 -8.53 -4.15 2.76
CA GLU A 146 -9.49 -4.21 3.87
C GLU A 146 -10.24 -2.88 4.06
N ALA A 147 -9.60 -1.74 3.80
CA ALA A 147 -10.21 -0.42 3.91
C ALA A 147 -11.33 -0.20 2.86
N GLU A 148 -11.27 -0.87 1.70
CA GLU A 148 -12.30 -0.77 0.65
C GLU A 148 -13.57 -1.57 1.02
N GLU A 149 -13.42 -2.72 1.69
CA GLU A 149 -14.53 -3.59 2.09
C GLU A 149 -15.37 -2.98 3.23
N GLU A 150 -14.76 -2.34 4.24
CA GLU A 150 -15.47 -1.72 5.37
C GLU A 150 -16.33 -0.52 4.96
N SER A 151 -15.93 0.24 3.94
CA SER A 151 -16.68 1.43 3.48
C SER A 151 -17.93 1.10 2.65
N SER A 152 -18.11 -0.16 2.24
CA SER A 152 -19.22 -0.59 1.38
C SER A 152 -20.39 -1.25 2.14
N GLU A 153 -20.25 -1.47 3.45
CA GLU A 153 -21.25 -2.17 4.28
C GLU A 153 -22.23 -1.23 5.03
N GLU A 154 -22.16 0.10 4.84
CA GLU A 154 -23.03 1.08 5.51
C GLU A 154 -24.25 1.59 4.69
N GLU A 155 -24.54 1.02 3.50
CA GLU A 155 -25.64 1.47 2.63
C GLU A 155 -26.80 0.46 2.44
N GLU A 156 -27.20 -0.34 3.44
CA GLU A 156 -28.46 -1.11 3.36
C GLU A 156 -29.22 -1.28 4.70
N GLU A 157 -29.62 -0.22 5.41
CA GLU A 157 -30.78 -0.35 6.33
C GLU A 157 -31.46 0.98 6.74
N SER A 158 -32.26 1.60 5.85
CA SER A 158 -33.21 2.63 6.30
C SER A 158 -34.42 2.82 5.39
N GLU A 159 -35.23 1.79 5.16
CA GLU A 159 -36.59 1.97 4.61
C GLU A 159 -37.55 0.88 5.15
N LYS A 160 -37.84 0.86 6.46
CA LYS A 160 -39.09 0.28 6.97
C LYS A 160 -39.71 1.16 8.05
N ALA A 161 -40.60 2.04 7.59
CA ALA A 161 -41.55 2.76 8.42
C ALA A 161 -42.37 1.79 9.30
N PRO A 162 -42.58 2.07 10.59
CA PRO A 162 -43.47 1.28 11.43
C PRO A 162 -44.91 1.78 11.23
N SER A 163 -45.73 0.99 10.53
CA SER A 163 -47.18 1.17 10.53
C SER A 163 -47.77 0.68 11.86
N VAL A 164 -48.30 1.64 12.61
CA VAL A 164 -49.02 1.46 13.88
C VAL A 164 -50.23 0.51 13.74
N PRO A 165 -50.44 -0.47 14.65
CA PRO A 165 -51.73 -1.13 14.77
C PRO A 165 -52.56 -0.51 15.90
N ALA A 166 -53.83 -0.28 15.58
CA ALA A 166 -54.86 0.30 16.42
C ALA A 166 -55.20 -0.56 17.66
N ALA A 167 -55.59 0.16 18.72
CA ALA A 167 -56.02 -0.33 20.01
C ALA A 167 -57.17 -1.35 19.97
N ARG A 168 -57.08 -2.39 20.81
CA ARG A 168 -58.25 -3.11 21.34
C ARG A 168 -57.94 -3.70 22.72
N ALA A 169 -58.94 -3.58 23.59
CA ALA A 169 -58.87 -3.72 25.04
C ALA A 169 -58.86 -5.16 25.59
N ALA A 170 -58.28 -5.25 26.80
CA ALA A 170 -58.67 -6.05 27.99
C ALA A 170 -58.66 -7.60 27.97
N SER A 171 -57.74 -8.18 28.75
CA SER A 171 -57.94 -9.15 29.87
C SER A 171 -56.56 -9.70 30.29
N VAL A 172 -55.98 -9.30 31.43
CA VAL A 172 -55.93 -9.99 32.75
C VAL A 172 -55.51 -11.46 32.67
N GLU A 173 -54.33 -11.80 33.23
CA GLU A 173 -54.08 -12.89 34.22
C GLU A 173 -52.58 -13.01 34.65
N ILE A 174 -52.28 -12.42 35.81
CA ILE A 174 -51.60 -12.96 37.02
C ILE A 174 -50.45 -14.01 36.91
N SER A 175 -49.20 -13.53 37.13
CA SER A 175 -48.23 -13.91 38.21
C SER A 175 -47.36 -15.21 38.12
N PRO A 176 -46.40 -15.47 39.04
CA PRO A 176 -44.97 -15.12 38.91
C PRO A 176 -43.99 -16.31 39.18
N ASN A 177 -42.70 -16.22 38.81
CA ASN A 177 -41.63 -16.86 39.63
C ASN A 177 -40.19 -16.51 39.20
N THR A 178 -39.40 -16.07 40.20
CA THR A 178 -38.05 -16.54 40.62
C THR A 178 -37.09 -17.19 39.61
N THR A 179 -35.77 -17.11 39.66
CA THR A 179 -34.69 -16.52 40.51
C THR A 179 -33.40 -17.10 39.88
N LYS A 180 -32.24 -16.47 40.15
CA LYS A 180 -30.89 -17.08 40.34
C LYS A 180 -29.85 -16.82 39.24
N SER A 181 -28.99 -15.83 39.52
CA SER A 181 -27.51 -15.92 39.47
C SER A 181 -26.99 -17.19 40.17
N PRO A 182 -25.76 -17.72 39.92
CA PRO A 182 -24.44 -17.03 40.03
C PRO A 182 -23.42 -17.39 38.91
N GLU A 183 -22.34 -16.63 38.63
CA GLU A 183 -20.99 -16.59 39.28
C GLU A 183 -20.37 -18.01 39.44
N VAL A 184 -19.14 -18.40 39.03
CA VAL A 184 -17.76 -17.87 39.25
C VAL A 184 -16.74 -18.72 38.39
N ILE A 185 -15.44 -18.33 38.37
CA ILE A 185 -14.15 -19.13 38.32
C ILE A 185 -13.42 -19.05 36.96
N ILE A 186 -12.27 -18.38 36.72
CA ILE A 186 -10.87 -18.28 37.25
C ILE A 186 -10.00 -19.56 37.14
N GLU A 187 -9.01 -19.58 36.23
CA GLU A 187 -7.60 -20.10 36.31
C GLU A 187 -7.01 -20.14 34.88
N SER A 188 -5.86 -19.55 34.51
CA SER A 188 -4.44 -19.68 34.90
C SER A 188 -3.66 -20.90 34.35
N GLY A 189 -2.49 -20.63 33.74
CA GLY A 189 -1.35 -21.55 33.46
C GLY A 189 -1.33 -22.16 32.06
N SER A 190 -0.22 -22.55 31.42
CA SER A 190 1.23 -22.23 31.41
C SER A 190 1.84 -23.12 30.30
N ASP A 191 2.92 -22.66 29.66
CA ASP A 191 4.10 -23.40 29.17
C ASP A 191 3.99 -24.84 28.61
N SER A 192 4.45 -25.05 27.37
CA SER A 192 5.53 -26.03 27.05
C SER A 192 5.88 -26.09 25.56
N VAL A 193 7.17 -26.27 25.32
CA VAL A 193 7.93 -26.53 24.08
C VAL A 193 7.55 -27.84 23.37
N GLU A 194 7.87 -27.94 22.07
CA GLU A 194 8.23 -29.21 21.41
C GLU A 194 9.13 -28.96 20.19
N ASP A 195 10.22 -29.73 20.15
CA ASP A 195 11.21 -29.93 19.08
C ASP A 195 10.56 -30.60 17.86
N ASP A 196 11.12 -30.39 16.65
CA ASP A 196 11.04 -31.39 15.59
C ASP A 196 12.31 -31.37 14.74
N ASP A 197 12.76 -32.60 14.50
CA ASP A 197 13.95 -33.09 13.83
C ASP A 197 14.09 -32.65 12.36
N ASP A 198 15.34 -32.63 11.85
CA ASP A 198 15.62 -33.10 10.48
C ASP A 198 17.13 -33.36 10.30
N ASP A 199 17.51 -34.63 10.47
CA ASP A 199 18.77 -35.23 10.03
C ASP A 199 18.87 -35.15 8.49
N ILE A 200 19.80 -34.34 7.97
CA ILE A 200 20.14 -34.32 6.54
C ILE A 200 21.38 -35.18 6.29
N ASP A 201 21.13 -36.37 5.74
CA ASP A 201 22.15 -37.33 5.29
C ASP A 201 22.99 -36.75 4.14
N ILE A 202 24.27 -36.49 4.44
CA ILE A 202 25.27 -36.02 3.48
C ILE A 202 26.13 -37.19 3.00
N ASP A 203 25.60 -38.01 2.10
CA ASP A 203 26.40 -38.94 1.31
C ASP A 203 25.82 -39.09 -0.10
N ALA A 204 26.21 -38.16 -0.99
CA ALA A 204 26.06 -38.30 -2.42
C ALA A 204 27.27 -37.66 -3.12
N ILE A 205 28.23 -38.54 -3.39
CA ILE A 205 29.35 -38.41 -4.34
C ILE A 205 28.87 -38.19 -5.78
#